data_AF-X1T9K6-F1
#
_entry.id   AF-X1T9K6-F1
#
_cell.length_a   1.000
_cell.length_b   1.000
_cell.length_c   1.000
_cell.angle_alpha   90.00
_cell.angle_beta   90.00
_cell.angle_gamma   90.00
#
_symmetry.space_group_name_H-M   'P 1'
#
loop_
_entity.id
_entity.type
_entity.pdbx_description
1 polymer ?
#
loop_
_entity_poly.entity_id
_entity_poly.type
_entity_poly.pdbx_seq_one_letter_code
_entity_poly.pdbx_strand_id
1 'polypeptide(L)' 'MPGSATVTLNDKQWVVDVAVSASELSAGLGGLASIPAGTGMLFDLQAPQV' A
#
# COMPACT_ATOMS: atom_id res chain seq x y z
N MET A 1 1.82 -4.41 13.32
CA MET A 1 3.01 -4.27 12.47
C MET A 1 2.48 -4.19 11.06
N PRO A 2 2.71 -3.08 10.34
CA PRO A 2 2.35 -3.02 8.93
C PRO A 2 3.12 -4.13 8.22
N GLY A 3 2.40 -4.99 7.50
CA GLY A 3 3.03 -5.98 6.64
C GLY A 3 3.56 -5.30 5.38
N SER A 4 4.57 -5.87 4.74
CA SER A 4 4.99 -5.45 3.40
C SER A 4 4.67 -6.57 2.41
N ALA A 5 4.35 -6.20 1.18
CA ALA A 5 4.01 -7.11 0.08
C ALA A 5 4.74 -6.73 -1.20
N THR A 6 4.85 -7.67 -2.13
CA THR A 6 5.29 -7.40 -3.51
C THR A 6 4.10 -7.44 -4.45
N VAL A 7 3.79 -6.31 -5.07
CA VAL A 7 2.75 -6.22 -6.10
C VAL A 7 3.40 -6.32 -7.46
N THR A 8 2.93 -7.26 -8.27
CA THR A 8 3.39 -7.42 -9.66
C THR A 8 2.23 -7.09 -10.60
N LEU A 9 2.43 -6.14 -11.52
CA LEU A 9 1.50 -5.82 -12.60
C LEU A 9 2.26 -5.88 -13.92
N ASN A 10 1.94 -6.87 -14.75
CA ASN A 10 2.72 -7.24 -15.94
C ASN A 10 4.20 -7.45 -15.56
N ASP A 11 5.12 -6.75 -16.23
CA ASP A 11 6.57 -6.84 -16.00
C ASP A 11 7.09 -5.88 -14.92
N LYS A 12 6.20 -5.20 -14.20
CA LYS A 12 6.56 -4.21 -13.18
C LYS A 12 6.27 -4.72 -11.79
N GLN A 13 7.20 -4.46 -10.87
CA GLN A 13 7.09 -4.83 -9.47
C GLN A 13 7.24 -3.61 -8.56
N TRP A 14 6.51 -3.63 -7.46
CA TRP A 14 6.62 -2.66 -6.38
C TRP A 14 6.67 -3.37 -5.04
N VAL A 15 7.54 -2.89 -4.16
CA VAL A 15 7.54 -3.26 -2.74
C VAL A 15 6.63 -2.27 -2.03
N VAL A 16 5.52 -2.76 -1.49
CA VAL A 16 4.49 -1.90 -0.90
C VAL A 16 4.27 -2.24 0.56
N ASP A 17 3.95 -1.21 1.35
CA ASP A 17 3.40 -1.42 2.68
C ASP A 17 1.90 -1.74 2.59
N VAL A 18 1.38 -2.58 3.49
CA VAL A 18 -0.02 -3.00 3.50
C VAL A 18 -0.75 -2.29 4.62
N ALA A 19 -1.68 -1.41 4.24
CA ALA A 19 -2.58 -0.73 5.15
C ALA A 19 -3.86 -1.56 5.33
N VAL A 20 -4.17 -1.90 6.59
CA VAL A 20 -5.30 -2.78 6.92
C VAL A 20 -6.20 -2.17 8.00
N SER A 21 -5.61 -1.51 9.00
CA SER A 21 -6.36 -0.85 10.05
C SER A 21 -6.99 0.46 9.56
N ALA A 22 -8.10 0.87 10.17
CA ALA A 22 -8.76 2.14 9.82
C ALA A 22 -7.81 3.36 9.93
N SER A 23 -6.87 3.35 10.88
CA SER A 23 -5.82 4.37 11.00
C SER A 23 -4.82 4.36 9.84
N GLU A 24 -4.40 3.18 9.38
CA GLU A 24 -3.49 3.06 8.24
C GLU A 24 -4.19 3.43 6.93
N LEU A 25 -5.44 3.00 6.75
CA LEU A 25 -6.25 3.34 5.57
C LEU A 25 -6.53 4.84 5.47
N SER A 26 -6.75 5.51 6.61
CA SER A 26 -6.99 6.97 6.65
C SER A 26 -5.71 7.80 6.54
N ALA A 27 -4.60 7.33 7.11
CA ALA A 27 -3.31 8.01 6.98
C ALA A 27 -2.70 7.83 5.60
N GLY A 28 -2.75 6.61 5.05
CA GLY A 28 -2.14 6.24 3.78
C GLY A 28 -0.67 6.64 3.68
N LEU A 29 -0.28 7.19 2.54
CA LEU A 29 1.03 7.81 2.31
C LEU A 29 1.06 9.32 2.65
N GLY A 30 0.08 9.80 3.41
CA GLY A 30 -0.04 11.20 3.82
C GLY A 30 1.15 11.64 4.67
N GLY A 31 1.62 12.88 4.44
CA GLY A 31 2.76 13.45 5.17
C GLY A 31 4.14 13.05 4.62
N LEU A 32 4.21 12.15 3.64
CA LEU A 32 5.46 11.88 2.93
C LEU A 32 5.73 12.96 1.89
N ALA A 33 6.94 13.51 1.90
CA ALA A 33 7.37 14.50 0.91
C ALA A 33 7.55 13.90 -0.49
N SER A 34 7.83 12.58 -0.56
CA SER A 34 7.96 11.83 -1.81
C SER A 34 7.79 10.32 -1.55
N ILE A 35 7.56 9.57 -2.62
CA ILE A 35 7.49 8.10 -2.59
C ILE A 35 8.65 7.59 -3.47
N PRO A 36 9.54 6.75 -2.93
CA PRO A 36 10.61 6.13 -3.72
C PRO A 36 10.08 5.38 -4.95
N ALA A 37 10.85 5.39 -6.04
CA ALA A 37 10.49 4.61 -7.22
C ALA A 37 10.49 3.11 -6.89
N GLY A 38 9.49 2.37 -7.39
CA GLY A 38 9.35 0.95 -7.10
C GLY A 38 8.79 0.65 -5.70
N THR A 39 8.29 1.66 -4.97
CA THR A 39 7.56 1.45 -3.73
C THR A 39 6.14 2.03 -3.78
N GLY A 40 5.34 1.74 -2.75
CA GLY A 40 3.99 2.26 -2.63
C GLY A 40 3.27 1.72 -1.40
N MET A 41 1.94 1.82 -1.41
CA MET A 41 1.07 1.27 -0.36
C MET A 41 -0.12 0.57 -1.00
N LEU A 42 -0.44 -0.61 -0.48
CA LEU A 42 -1.63 -1.37 -0.83
C LEU A 42 -2.65 -1.22 0.30
N PHE A 43 -3.88 -0.83 -0.07
CA PHE A 43 -4.99 -0.67 0.85
C PHE A 43 -5.85 -1.93 0.81
N ASP A 44 -5.79 -2.73 1.87
CA ASP A 44 -6.68 -3.89 2.03
C ASP A 44 -7.94 -3.45 2.79
N LEU A 45 -9.04 -3.30 2.05
CA LEU A 45 -10.32 -2.87 2.59
C LEU A 45 -11.07 -4.00 3.31
N GLN A 46 -10.56 -5.24 3.29
CA GLN A 46 -11.18 -6.45 3.84
C GLN A 46 -12.64 -6.70 3.40
N ALA A 47 -13.07 -6.03 2.33
CA ALA A 47 -14.41 -6.10 1.81
C ALA A 47 -14.34 -6.19 0.27
N PRO A 48 -15.06 -7.14 -0.34
CA PRO A 48 -15.19 -7.19 -1.79
C PRO A 48 -15.84 -5.88 -2.28
N GLN A 49 -15.24 -5.27 -3.29
CA GLN A 49 -15.83 -4.13 -4.00
C GLN A 49 -16.84 -4.66 -5.01
N VAL A 50 -18.06 -4.14 -4.97
CA VAL A 50 -19.17 -4.50 -5.88
C VAL A 50 -19.44 -3.40 -6.89
#